data_AF-A0ABD2M034-F1
#
_entry.id   AF-A0ABD2M034-F1
#
_cell.length_a   1.000
_cell.length_b   1.000
_cell.length_c   1.000
_cell.angle_alpha   90.00
_cell.angle_beta   90.00
_cell.angle_gamma   90.00
#
_symmetry.space_group_name_H-M   'P 1'
#
loop_
_entity.id
_entity.type
_entity.pdbx_description
1 polymer ?
#
loop_
_entity_poly.entity_id
_entity_poly.type
_entity_poly.pdbx_seq_one_letter_code
_entity_poly.pdbx_strand_id
1 'polypeptide(L)'
;MIFCRHRRVYREPADARKLRNCNVRVGNHEEPVHHRLVALQMSLLVEWYNNVEHHLGVLQLVAEMHYRLVYIHPFRNGNGRCARLLANFVLARKEWRPIILKELMRMTYYDTIHHADKTGGPGHGDLRLYRLTTTLARTRTTTWTRGTPTCRAISICPATPPN
;
A
#
# COMPACT_ATOMS: atom_id res chain seq x y z
N MET A 1 12.36 4.57 -0.33
CA MET A 1 11.24 5.19 0.40
C MET A 1 10.35 4.25 1.23
N ILE A 2 9.89 3.11 0.70
CA ILE A 2 8.87 2.25 1.36
C ILE A 2 9.34 1.76 2.75
N PHE A 3 10.54 1.17 2.83
CA PHE A 3 11.14 0.75 4.11
C PHE A 3 11.41 1.90 5.07
N CYS A 4 11.77 3.07 4.56
CA CYS A 4 12.11 4.22 5.40
C CYS A 4 10.90 4.75 6.19
N ARG A 5 9.69 4.63 5.65
CA ARG A 5 8.45 5.01 6.35
C ARG A 5 7.90 3.90 7.23
N HIS A 6 8.13 2.62 6.90
CA HIS A 6 7.78 1.49 7.78
C HIS A 6 8.34 1.65 9.20
N ARG A 7 9.60 2.14 9.34
CA ARG A 7 10.21 2.44 10.65
C ARG A 7 9.41 3.43 11.50
N ARG A 8 8.79 4.45 10.89
CA ARG A 8 7.97 5.45 11.62
C ARG A 8 6.60 4.90 12.02
N VAL A 9 6.18 3.80 11.41
CA VAL A 9 4.88 3.14 11.66
C VAL A 9 5.00 2.08 12.75
N TYR A 10 6.20 1.54 12.95
CA TYR A 10 6.50 0.53 13.95
C TYR A 10 6.89 1.17 15.30
N ARG A 11 6.42 0.57 16.39
CA ARG A 11 6.85 0.89 17.76
C ARG A 11 8.15 0.18 18.14
N GLU A 12 8.42 -1.00 17.56
CA GLU A 12 9.60 -1.81 17.90
C GLU A 12 10.72 -1.68 16.85
N PRO A 13 11.96 -1.37 17.26
CA PRO A 13 13.06 -1.06 16.34
C PRO A 13 13.72 -2.27 15.66
N ALA A 14 13.60 -3.49 16.21
CA ALA A 14 14.36 -4.66 15.76
C ALA A 14 13.89 -5.27 14.42
N ASP A 15 12.57 -5.20 14.16
CA ASP A 15 11.92 -5.71 12.95
C ASP A 15 11.58 -4.61 11.94
N ALA A 16 11.83 -3.35 12.30
CA ALA A 16 11.62 -2.22 11.40
C ALA A 16 12.55 -2.33 10.19
N ARG A 17 12.02 -2.09 8.99
CA ARG A 17 12.76 -2.11 7.69
C ARG A 17 13.23 -3.49 7.21
N LYS A 18 12.84 -4.58 7.85
CA LYS A 18 13.16 -5.95 7.40
C LYS A 18 11.96 -6.58 6.69
N LEU A 19 12.21 -7.26 5.58
CA LEU A 19 11.22 -8.16 5.00
C LEU A 19 11.02 -9.35 5.92
N ARG A 20 9.82 -9.93 5.90
CA ARG A 20 9.57 -11.19 6.61
C ARG A 20 10.43 -12.30 6.02
N ASN A 21 10.97 -13.13 6.89
CA ASN A 21 11.74 -14.32 6.56
C ASN A 21 10.92 -15.62 6.76
N CYS A 22 9.63 -15.49 7.09
CA CYS A 22 8.72 -16.60 7.31
C CYS A 22 7.39 -16.37 6.58
N ASN A 23 6.66 -17.46 6.32
CA ASN A 23 5.29 -17.38 5.86
C ASN A 23 4.39 -16.95 7.01
N VAL A 24 3.44 -16.07 6.72
CA VAL A 24 2.51 -15.50 7.70
C VAL A 24 1.09 -15.72 7.21
N ARG A 25 0.19 -16.02 8.15
CA ARG A 25 -1.24 -16.15 7.85
C ARG A 25 -1.93 -14.83 8.18
N VAL A 26 -2.69 -14.30 7.23
CA VAL A 26 -3.32 -12.98 7.34
C VAL A 26 -4.84 -13.16 7.36
N GLY A 27 -5.40 -13.49 8.52
CA GLY A 27 -6.85 -13.70 8.66
C GLY A 27 -7.40 -14.70 7.65
N ASN A 28 -8.41 -14.28 6.87
CA ASN A 28 -9.07 -15.07 5.82
C ASN A 28 -8.51 -14.81 4.40
N HIS A 29 -7.38 -14.11 4.29
CA HIS A 29 -6.69 -13.91 3.01
C HIS A 29 -6.09 -15.25 2.55
N GLU A 30 -6.19 -15.52 1.25
CA GLU A 30 -5.45 -16.63 0.62
C GLU A 30 -3.95 -16.43 0.86
N GLU A 31 -3.17 -17.51 0.99
CA GLU A 31 -1.81 -17.43 1.50
C GLU A 31 -0.97 -16.37 0.77
N PRO A 32 -0.48 -15.33 1.48
CA PRO A 32 0.29 -14.27 0.84
C PRO A 32 1.58 -14.84 0.26
N VAL A 33 2.09 -14.17 -0.77
CA VAL A 33 3.34 -14.50 -1.51
C VAL A 33 4.37 -15.20 -0.64
N HIS A 34 4.91 -16.34 -1.07
CA HIS A 34 5.93 -17.05 -0.28
C HIS A 34 7.09 -16.12 0.14
N HIS A 35 7.56 -16.20 1.39
CA HIS A 35 8.50 -15.21 1.96
C HIS A 35 9.78 -14.99 1.11
N ARG A 36 10.26 -16.03 0.42
CA ARG A 36 11.41 -15.99 -0.50
C ARG A 36 11.18 -15.09 -1.72
N LEU A 37 9.94 -14.96 -2.17
CA LEU A 37 9.56 -14.17 -3.34
C LEU A 37 9.21 -12.73 -2.99
N VAL A 38 9.09 -12.39 -1.70
CA VAL A 38 8.69 -11.04 -1.26
C VAL A 38 9.63 -9.97 -1.80
N ALA A 39 10.95 -10.21 -1.78
CA ALA A 39 11.91 -9.24 -2.30
C ALA A 39 11.72 -8.99 -3.80
N LEU A 40 11.53 -10.06 -4.58
CA LEU A 40 11.26 -9.98 -6.01
C LEU A 40 9.95 -9.24 -6.30
N GLN A 41 8.87 -9.63 -5.61
CA GLN A 41 7.55 -9.01 -5.79
C GLN A 41 7.54 -7.52 -5.39
N MET A 42 8.31 -7.14 -4.38
CA MET A 42 8.49 -5.73 -4.02
C MET A 42 9.21 -4.95 -5.12
N SER A 43 10.24 -5.52 -5.75
CA SER A 43 10.92 -4.91 -6.90
C SER A 43 9.96 -4.76 -8.09
N LEU A 44 9.20 -5.81 -8.41
CA LEU A 44 8.18 -5.78 -9.46
C LEU A 44 7.08 -4.76 -9.18
N LEU A 45 6.69 -4.56 -7.92
CA LEU A 45 5.73 -3.52 -7.54
C LEU A 45 6.23 -2.12 -7.87
N VAL A 46 7.51 -1.85 -7.60
CA VAL A 46 8.12 -0.54 -7.91
C VAL A 46 8.23 -0.33 -9.41
N GLU A 47 8.68 -1.35 -10.13
CA GLU A 47 8.78 -1.31 -11.59
C GLU A 47 7.40 -1.07 -12.22
N TRP A 48 6.39 -1.83 -11.81
CA TRP A 48 5.01 -1.64 -12.24
C TRP A 48 4.55 -0.20 -11.98
N TYR A 49 4.74 0.34 -10.77
CA TYR A 49 4.35 1.71 -10.45
C TYR A 49 4.98 2.72 -11.40
N ASN A 50 6.29 2.63 -11.63
CA ASN A 50 7.02 3.56 -12.50
C ASN A 50 6.52 3.47 -13.96
N ASN A 51 6.08 2.31 -14.41
CA ASN A 51 5.55 2.10 -15.76
C ASN A 51 4.10 2.61 -15.93
N VAL A 52 3.25 2.45 -14.90
CA VAL A 52 1.82 2.79 -14.99
C VAL A 52 1.45 4.18 -14.46
N GLU A 53 2.37 4.86 -13.76
CA GLU A 53 2.11 6.13 -13.05
C GLU A 53 1.49 7.23 -13.94
N HIS A 54 1.74 7.19 -15.25
CA HIS A 54 1.23 8.15 -16.23
C HIS A 54 0.02 7.66 -17.04
N HIS A 55 -0.32 6.38 -16.93
CA HIS A 55 -1.33 5.73 -17.77
C HIS A 55 -2.65 5.45 -17.03
N LEU A 56 -2.61 5.32 -15.70
CA LEU A 56 -3.79 5.06 -14.87
C LEU A 56 -4.33 6.32 -14.21
N GLY A 57 -5.65 6.38 -14.02
CA GLY A 57 -6.28 7.42 -13.20
C GLY A 57 -5.78 7.37 -11.76
N VAL A 58 -5.57 8.53 -11.12
CA VAL A 58 -4.92 8.65 -9.80
C VAL A 58 -5.54 7.74 -8.75
N LEU A 59 -6.87 7.70 -8.67
CA LEU A 59 -7.58 6.86 -7.70
C LEU A 59 -7.42 5.36 -8.00
N GLN A 60 -7.39 4.96 -9.26
CA GLN A 60 -7.16 3.58 -9.67
C GLN A 60 -5.73 3.15 -9.35
N LEU A 61 -4.75 4.00 -9.66
CA LEU A 61 -3.34 3.80 -9.32
C LEU A 61 -3.17 3.59 -7.80
N VAL A 62 -3.81 4.44 -6.99
CA VAL A 62 -3.72 4.39 -5.52
C VAL A 62 -4.38 3.13 -4.97
N ALA A 63 -5.56 2.76 -5.47
CA ALA A 63 -6.28 1.57 -5.05
C ALA A 63 -5.49 0.29 -5.35
N GLU A 64 -5.00 0.17 -6.58
CA GLU A 64 -4.23 -0.98 -7.06
C GLU A 64 -2.89 -1.10 -6.32
N MET A 65 -2.19 0.01 -6.13
CA MET A 65 -0.92 0.03 -5.40
C MET A 65 -1.09 -0.33 -3.92
N HIS A 66 -2.16 0.16 -3.27
CA HIS A 66 -2.50 -0.23 -1.92
C HIS A 66 -2.74 -1.74 -1.83
N TYR A 67 -3.56 -2.28 -2.74
CA TYR A 67 -3.90 -3.70 -2.74
C TYR A 67 -2.69 -4.60 -2.98
N ARG A 68 -1.85 -4.27 -3.97
CA ARG A 68 -0.60 -5.00 -4.24
C ARG A 68 0.32 -5.11 -3.02
N LEU A 69 0.46 -4.03 -2.24
CA LEU A 69 1.29 -4.07 -1.03
C LEU A 69 0.69 -4.98 0.05
N VAL A 70 -0.64 -4.96 0.22
CA VAL A 70 -1.35 -5.81 1.18
C VAL A 70 -1.24 -7.29 0.78
N TYR A 71 -1.36 -7.57 -0.52
CA TYR A 71 -1.25 -8.90 -1.12
C TYR A 71 0.16 -9.49 -0.99
N ILE A 72 1.21 -8.72 -1.29
CA ILE A 72 2.61 -9.17 -1.10
C ILE A 72 2.90 -9.42 0.39
N HIS A 73 2.31 -8.60 1.26
CA HIS A 73 2.45 -8.65 2.71
C HIS A 73 3.92 -8.70 3.16
N PRO A 74 4.76 -7.71 2.81
CA PRO A 74 6.21 -7.82 2.92
C PRO A 74 6.74 -7.83 4.36
N PHE A 75 5.99 -7.31 5.33
CA PHE A 75 6.41 -7.16 6.72
C PHE A 75 5.70 -8.15 7.65
N ARG A 76 6.27 -8.37 8.84
CA ARG A 76 5.66 -9.23 9.87
C ARG A 76 4.37 -8.64 10.44
N ASN A 77 4.36 -7.35 10.78
CA ASN A 77 3.14 -6.59 11.09
C ASN A 77 3.13 -5.24 10.35
N GLY A 78 2.05 -4.47 10.52
CA GLY A 78 1.99 -3.08 10.06
C GLY A 78 1.81 -2.89 8.55
N ASN A 79 1.57 -3.97 7.79
CA ASN A 79 1.35 -3.92 6.35
C ASN A 79 0.20 -3.00 5.95
N GLY A 80 -0.97 -3.12 6.61
CA GLY A 80 -2.11 -2.23 6.34
C GLY A 80 -1.83 -0.76 6.64
N ARG A 81 -1.04 -0.45 7.67
CA ARG A 81 -0.62 0.94 7.97
C ARG A 81 0.34 1.47 6.90
N CYS A 82 1.29 0.64 6.46
CA CYS A 82 2.21 0.99 5.39
C CYS A 82 1.50 1.17 4.05
N ALA A 83 0.54 0.31 3.72
CA ALA A 83 -0.27 0.40 2.50
C ALA A 83 -1.05 1.72 2.45
N ARG A 84 -1.71 2.10 3.55
CA ARG A 84 -2.43 3.39 3.66
C ARG A 84 -1.51 4.60 3.55
N LEU A 85 -0.36 4.56 4.19
CA LEU A 85 0.62 5.65 4.09
C LEU A 85 1.21 5.77 2.70
N LEU A 86 1.43 4.64 2.03
CA LEU A 86 1.92 4.61 0.67
C LEU A 86 0.87 5.17 -0.32
N ALA A 87 -0.40 4.76 -0.15
CA ALA A 87 -1.53 5.33 -0.89
C ALA A 87 -1.63 6.84 -0.73
N ASN A 88 -1.58 7.34 0.51
CA ASN A 88 -1.62 8.77 0.80
C ASN A 88 -0.39 9.52 0.27
N PHE A 89 0.76 8.86 0.21
CA PHE A 89 1.94 9.45 -0.40
C PHE A 89 1.79 9.65 -1.91
N VAL A 90 1.23 8.66 -2.62
CA VAL A 90 0.96 8.79 -4.06
C VAL A 90 -0.06 9.90 -4.31
N LEU A 91 -1.13 9.96 -3.50
CA LEU A 91 -2.11 11.05 -3.58
C LEU A 91 -1.44 12.41 -3.42
N ALA A 92 -0.62 12.59 -2.38
CA ALA A 92 0.10 13.84 -2.14
C ALA A 92 1.05 14.20 -3.29
N ARG A 93 1.71 13.21 -3.93
CA ARG A 93 2.56 13.44 -5.11
C ARG A 93 1.77 13.88 -6.34
N LYS A 94 0.54 13.40 -6.49
CA LYS A 94 -0.36 13.80 -7.58
C LYS A 94 -1.17 15.05 -7.24
N GLU A 95 -0.90 15.69 -6.09
CA GLU A 95 -1.61 16.87 -5.58
C GLU A 95 -3.08 16.60 -5.16
N TRP A 96 -3.37 15.36 -4.79
CA TRP A 96 -4.67 14.93 -4.27
C TRP A 96 -4.68 14.96 -2.74
N ARG A 97 -5.88 15.13 -2.19
CA ARG A 97 -6.10 15.09 -0.74
C ARG A 97 -5.83 13.69 -0.20
N PRO A 98 -5.21 13.57 0.99
CA PRO A 98 -5.02 12.28 1.63
C PRO A 98 -6.37 11.66 1.97
N ILE A 99 -6.46 10.34 1.84
CA ILE A 99 -7.63 9.55 2.18
C ILE A 99 -7.47 9.00 3.61
N ILE A 100 -8.51 9.21 4.42
CA ILE A 100 -8.60 8.65 5.77
C ILE A 100 -9.67 7.56 5.76
N LEU A 101 -9.24 6.30 5.90
CA LEU A 101 -10.15 5.18 6.11
C LEU A 101 -10.71 5.25 7.53
N LYS A 102 -12.00 5.60 7.65
CA LYS A 102 -12.72 5.62 8.92
C LYS A 102 -12.92 4.20 9.46
N GLU A 103 -12.90 4.04 10.78
CA GLU A 103 -13.11 2.74 11.44
C GLU A 103 -14.44 2.09 11.05
N LEU A 104 -15.49 2.90 10.87
CA LEU A 104 -16.82 2.45 10.41
C LEU A 104 -16.79 1.70 9.06
N MET A 105 -15.79 1.96 8.21
CA MET A 105 -15.64 1.30 6.91
C MET A 105 -14.68 0.11 6.94
N ARG A 106 -14.24 -0.31 8.11
CA ARG A 106 -13.30 -1.41 8.28
C ARG A 106 -13.83 -2.72 7.69
N MET A 107 -15.10 -3.04 7.92
CA MET A 107 -15.72 -4.25 7.36
C MET A 107 -15.74 -4.19 5.83
N THR A 108 -16.28 -3.13 5.26
CA THR A 108 -16.31 -2.91 3.81
C THR A 108 -14.91 -2.98 3.19
N TYR A 109 -13.89 -2.44 3.88
CA TYR A 109 -12.50 -2.53 3.44
C TYR A 109 -12.01 -3.98 3.35
N TYR A 110 -12.21 -4.79 4.39
CA TYR A 110 -11.81 -6.21 4.35
C TYR A 110 -12.60 -6.99 3.30
N ASP A 111 -13.90 -6.73 3.16
CA ASP A 111 -14.74 -7.38 2.16
C ASP A 111 -14.25 -7.09 0.73
N THR A 112 -13.82 -5.86 0.45
CA THR A 112 -13.25 -5.53 -0.87
C THR A 112 -11.92 -6.22 -1.14
N ILE A 113 -11.05 -6.34 -0.13
CA ILE A 113 -9.78 -7.06 -0.30
C ILE A 113 -10.07 -8.54 -0.57
N HIS A 114 -10.94 -9.16 0.22
CA HIS A 114 -11.31 -10.55 0.05
C HIS A 114 -12.00 -10.81 -1.31
N HIS A 115 -12.76 -9.84 -1.83
CA HIS A 115 -13.31 -9.93 -3.18
C HIS A 115 -12.21 -9.82 -4.25
N ALA A 116 -11.24 -8.93 -4.07
CA ALA A 116 -10.10 -8.79 -4.95
C ALA A 116 -9.21 -10.04 -4.97
N ASP A 117 -9.11 -10.76 -3.85
CA ASP A 117 -8.40 -12.03 -3.76
C ASP A 117 -9.09 -13.09 -4.65
N LYS A 118 -10.41 -13.23 -4.47
CA LYS A 118 -11.23 -14.19 -5.22
C LYS A 118 -11.31 -13.92 -6.72
N THR A 119 -11.12 -12.68 -7.13
CA THR A 119 -11.19 -12.27 -8.54
C THR A 119 -9.86 -12.44 -9.29
N GLY A 120 -8.85 -13.04 -8.65
CA GLY A 120 -7.58 -13.39 -9.31
C GLY A 120 -6.40 -12.52 -8.91
N GLY A 121 -6.51 -11.71 -7.85
CA GLY A 121 -5.38 -10.95 -7.34
C GLY A 121 -5.09 -9.64 -8.09
N PRO A 122 -3.92 -9.02 -7.84
CA PRO A 122 -3.61 -7.71 -8.42
C PRO A 122 -3.52 -7.75 -9.95
N GLY A 123 -4.03 -6.71 -10.60
CA GLY A 123 -4.09 -6.59 -12.07
C GLY A 123 -5.43 -7.00 -12.69
N HIS A 124 -6.33 -7.66 -11.96
CA HIS A 124 -7.65 -8.07 -12.47
C HIS A 124 -8.73 -6.97 -12.41
N GLY A 125 -8.36 -5.74 -12.03
CA GLY A 125 -9.21 -4.57 -12.23
C GLY A 125 -10.46 -4.51 -11.36
N ASP A 126 -10.42 -4.99 -10.12
CA ASP A 126 -11.58 -4.91 -9.22
C ASP A 126 -11.93 -3.44 -8.89
N LEU A 127 -12.97 -2.93 -9.58
CA LEU A 127 -13.52 -1.59 -9.42
C LEU A 127 -14.07 -1.31 -8.01
N ARG A 128 -14.26 -2.34 -7.16
CA ARG A 128 -14.70 -2.13 -5.77
C ARG A 128 -13.62 -1.51 -4.90
N LEU A 129 -12.34 -1.82 -5.16
CA LEU A 129 -11.21 -1.15 -4.52
C LEU A 129 -11.22 0.36 -4.83
N TYR A 130 -11.56 0.69 -6.08
CA TYR A 130 -11.73 2.08 -6.53
C TYR A 130 -12.92 2.79 -5.85
N ARG A 131 -14.06 2.11 -5.66
CA ARG A 131 -15.25 2.70 -4.99
C ARG A 131 -14.99 3.12 -3.54
N LEU A 132 -14.17 2.37 -2.80
CA LEU A 132 -13.77 2.78 -1.45
C LEU A 132 -12.95 4.09 -1.46
N THR A 133 -12.04 4.22 -2.44
CA THR A 133 -11.21 5.43 -2.55
C THR A 133 -11.99 6.66 -3.02
N THR A 134 -12.96 6.50 -3.94
CA THR A 134 -13.79 7.63 -4.42
C THR A 134 -14.76 8.15 -3.35
N THR A 135 -15.33 7.25 -2.55
CA THR A 135 -16.25 7.62 -1.47
C THR A 135 -15.56 8.50 -0.43
N LEU A 136 -14.30 8.18 -0.13
CA LEU A 136 -13.47 8.94 0.82
C LEU A 136 -12.86 10.21 0.22
N ALA A 137 -12.55 10.24 -1.08
CA ALA A 137 -12.05 11.44 -1.74
C ALA A 137 -13.13 12.54 -1.88
N ARG A 138 -14.42 12.15 -1.92
CA ARG A 138 -15.56 13.08 -2.08
C ARG A 138 -16.05 13.71 -0.78
N THR A 139 -15.68 13.20 0.39
CA THR A 139 -16.04 13.83 1.67
C THR A 139 -15.33 15.18 1.80
N ARG A 140 -16.05 16.26 1.49
CA ARG A 140 -15.65 17.66 1.64
C ARG A 140 -15.45 17.98 3.12
N THR A 141 -14.24 17.82 3.65
CA THR A 141 -13.86 18.50 4.89
C THR A 141 -12.42 19.00 4.84
N THR A 142 -12.33 20.32 5.04
CA THR A 142 -11.20 21.15 5.49
C THR A 142 -9.95 21.34 4.60
N THR A 143 -9.44 22.57 4.70
CA THR A 143 -8.37 23.22 3.93
C THR A 143 -7.02 22.50 4.09
N TRP A 144 -6.61 21.73 3.08
CA TRP A 144 -5.26 21.19 3.01
C TRP A 144 -4.31 22.25 2.43
N THR A 145 -3.34 22.71 3.24
CA THR A 145 -2.27 23.60 2.81
C THR A 145 -1.16 22.79 2.13
N ARG A 146 -0.69 23.30 0.99
CA ARG A 146 0.25 22.63 0.08
C ARG A 146 1.59 22.35 0.76
N GLY A 147 1.94 21.08 0.89
CA GLY A 147 3.31 20.64 1.17
C GLY A 147 3.70 19.57 0.16
N THR A 148 4.49 19.92 -0.84
CA THR A 148 4.97 18.95 -1.84
C THR A 148 5.95 17.97 -1.17
N PRO A 149 5.74 16.65 -1.27
CA PRO A 149 6.72 15.69 -0.78
C PRO A 149 8.01 15.78 -1.61
N THR A 150 9.16 16.00 -0.97
CA THR A 150 10.47 16.23 -1.62
C THR A 150 11.07 15.03 -2.36
N CYS A 151 10.43 13.86 -2.37
CA CYS A 151 10.97 12.66 -3.01
C CYS A 151 10.43 12.46 -4.43
N ARG A 152 11.34 12.55 -5.40
CA ARG A 152 11.08 12.45 -6.85
C ARG A 152 10.71 11.04 -7.35
N ALA A 153 11.00 9.97 -6.61
CA ALA A 153 10.73 8.59 -7.05
C ALA A 153 10.29 7.67 -5.89
N ILE A 154 9.41 6.71 -6.18
CA ILE A 154 9.12 5.60 -5.25
C ILE A 154 10.25 4.58 -5.42
N SER A 155 11.03 4.40 -4.37
CA SER A 155 12.09 3.40 -4.34
C SER A 155 11.95 2.49 -3.13
N ILE A 156 12.60 1.34 -3.20
CA ILE A 156 12.93 0.53 -2.03
C ILE A 156 14.21 1.13 -1.42
N CYS A 157 14.20 1.51 -0.12
CA CYS A 157 15.47 1.89 0.53
C CYS A 157 16.26 0.59 0.76
N PRO A 158 17.60 0.54 0.60
CA PRO A 158 18.37 -0.62 1.03
C PRO A 158 18.07 -0.87 2.52
N ALA A 159 17.77 -2.13 2.87
CA ALA A 159 17.69 -2.53 4.26
C ALA A 159 19.08 -2.30 4.86
N THR A 160 19.17 -1.49 5.92
CA THR A 160 20.43 -1.33 6.66
C THR A 160 20.90 -2.72 7.09
N PRO A 161 22.13 -3.13 6.76
CA PRO A 161 22.64 -4.42 7.21
C PRO A 161 22.60 -4.45 8.75
N PRO A 162 22.34 -5.62 9.36
CA PRO A 162 22.51 -5.73 10.80
C PRO A 162 23.96 -5.41 11.15
N ASN A 163 24.16 -4.47 12.09
CA ASN A 163 25.42 -4.35 12.82
C ASN A 163 25.64 -5.62 13.65
#